data_AF-A0A895ZN74-F1
#
_entry.id   AF-A0A895ZN74-F1
#
_cell.length_a   1.000
_cell.length_b   1.000
_cell.length_c   1.000
_cell.angle_alpha   90.00
_cell.angle_beta   90.00
_cell.angle_gamma   90.00
#
_symmetry.space_group_name_H-M   'P 1'
#
loop_
_entity.id
_entity.type
_entity.pdbx_description
1 polymer ?
#
loop_
_entity_poly.entity_id
_entity_poly.type
_entity_poly.pdbx_seq_one_letter_code
_entity_poly.pdbx_strand_id
1 'polypeptide(L)'
;MWSDRYNYLNIQCDENFCQKLDKSVVAQCLLETEFFKQTNHQSFTNTDKFPWVDIVLVETYNGNYSSSANVNQFVTLVAIVCSKGQNIDQQIYIDTFKQIANKLNWKLYLEEDDYGNENIEL
;
A
#
# COMPACT_ATOMS: atom_id res chain seq x y z
N MET A 1 -2.02 -9.33 12.64
CA MET A 1 -0.84 -10.15 13.04
C MET A 1 0.31 -9.17 13.20
N TRP A 2 0.51 -8.65 14.40
CA TRP A 2 1.53 -7.64 14.68
C TRP A 2 2.94 -8.20 14.44
N SER A 3 3.77 -7.45 13.72
CA SER A 3 5.18 -7.71 13.57
C SER A 3 6.01 -6.59 14.17
N ASP A 4 6.95 -6.92 15.06
CA ASP A 4 7.99 -5.96 15.52
C ASP A 4 8.91 -5.49 14.38
N ARG A 5 8.80 -6.11 13.21
CA ARG A 5 9.70 -5.88 12.07
C ARG A 5 9.04 -5.14 10.92
N TYR A 6 7.71 -5.10 10.86
CA TYR A 6 6.99 -4.55 9.71
C TYR A 6 5.81 -3.70 10.14
N ASN A 7 5.60 -2.62 9.39
CA ASN A 7 4.35 -1.87 9.40
C ASN A 7 3.49 -2.33 8.22
N TYR A 8 2.19 -2.38 8.46
CA TYR A 8 1.18 -2.73 7.47
C TYR A 8 0.33 -1.49 7.21
N LEU A 9 0.39 -0.98 5.98
CA LEU A 9 -0.30 0.22 5.55
C LEU A 9 -1.25 -0.10 4.41
N ASN A 10 -2.36 0.62 4.35
CA ASN A 10 -3.36 0.48 3.30
C ASN A 10 -3.65 1.83 2.65
N ILE A 11 -3.63 1.91 1.32
CA ILE A 11 -4.21 3.04 0.58
C ILE A 11 -5.54 2.60 -0.01
N GLN A 12 -6.62 3.24 0.44
CA GLN A 12 -8.00 2.94 0.06
C GLN A 12 -8.87 4.20 0.16
N CYS A 13 -10.02 4.22 -0.52
CA CYS A 13 -10.92 5.37 -0.46
C CYS A 13 -11.56 5.57 0.93
N ASP A 14 -11.96 4.46 1.56
CA ASP A 14 -12.57 4.36 2.88
C ASP A 14 -12.50 2.91 3.38
N GLU A 15 -12.94 2.66 4.61
CA GLU A 15 -12.99 1.34 5.23
C GLU A 15 -13.90 0.33 4.50
N ASN A 16 -14.81 0.81 3.64
CA ASN A 16 -15.76 -0.03 2.90
C ASN A 16 -15.32 -0.35 1.48
N PHE A 17 -14.16 0.14 1.03
CA PHE A 17 -13.63 -0.07 -0.32
C PHE A 17 -14.62 0.41 -1.41
N CYS A 18 -15.37 1.48 -1.14
CA CYS A 18 -16.50 1.89 -1.98
C CYS A 18 -16.13 2.38 -3.40
N GLN A 19 -14.87 2.73 -3.62
CA GLN A 19 -14.33 3.20 -4.87
C GLN A 19 -13.36 2.19 -5.45
N LYS A 20 -13.44 2.01 -6.78
CA LYS A 20 -12.47 1.27 -7.56
C LYS A 20 -11.80 2.17 -8.59
N LEU A 21 -10.51 1.97 -8.79
CA LEU A 21 -9.72 2.64 -9.82
C LEU A 21 -9.19 1.62 -10.83
N ASP A 22 -8.95 2.05 -12.06
CA ASP A 22 -8.24 1.23 -13.04
C ASP A 22 -6.83 0.92 -12.52
N LYS A 23 -6.43 -0.35 -12.59
CA LYS A 23 -5.13 -0.78 -12.10
C LYS A 23 -3.98 -0.04 -12.77
N SER A 24 -4.11 0.31 -14.05
CA SER A 24 -3.10 1.08 -14.78
C SER A 24 -2.86 2.45 -14.17
N VAL A 25 -3.90 3.13 -13.68
CA VAL A 25 -3.79 4.45 -13.03
C VAL A 25 -3.01 4.32 -11.72
N VAL A 26 -3.37 3.34 -10.89
CA VAL A 26 -2.69 3.10 -9.61
C VAL A 26 -1.23 2.69 -9.83
N ALA A 27 -0.98 1.77 -10.78
CA ALA A 27 0.36 1.34 -11.16
C ALA A 27 1.22 2.50 -11.67
N GLN A 28 0.66 3.38 -12.51
CA GLN A 28 1.36 4.55 -13.00
C GLN A 28 1.74 5.50 -11.85
N CYS A 29 0.82 5.78 -10.91
CA CYS A 29 1.13 6.61 -9.75
C CYS A 29 2.29 6.05 -8.91
N LEU A 30 2.39 4.73 -8.74
CA LEU A 30 3.52 4.09 -8.07
C LEU A 30 4.82 4.26 -8.86
N LEU A 31 4.80 4.01 -10.17
CA LEU A 31 6.00 4.06 -11.02
C LEU A 31 6.55 5.49 -11.19
N GLU A 32 5.69 6.51 -11.21
CA GLU A 32 6.08 7.93 -11.28
C GLU A 32 6.96 8.38 -10.11
N THR A 33 6.97 7.66 -8.99
CA THR A 33 7.83 7.97 -7.85
C THR A 33 9.29 7.63 -8.08
N GLU A 34 9.59 6.76 -9.07
CA GLU A 34 10.89 6.09 -9.26
C GLU A 34 11.40 5.25 -8.06
N PHE A 35 10.65 5.22 -6.96
CA PHE A 35 10.97 4.45 -5.76
C PHE A 35 10.54 3.00 -5.84
N PHE A 36 9.61 2.68 -6.74
CA PHE A 36 9.05 1.35 -6.88
C PHE A 36 9.26 0.79 -8.27
N LYS A 37 9.41 -0.54 -8.33
CA LYS A 37 9.44 -1.32 -9.57
C LYS A 37 8.42 -2.44 -9.49
N GLN A 38 7.76 -2.69 -10.61
CA GLN A 38 6.80 -3.77 -10.72
C GLN A 38 7.52 -5.13 -10.78
N THR A 39 7.10 -6.09 -9.97
CA THR A 39 7.68 -7.45 -9.95
C THR A 39 6.79 -8.47 -10.66
N ASN A 40 5.49 -8.25 -10.68
CA ASN A 40 4.51 -9.06 -11.41
C ASN A 40 3.25 -8.23 -11.75
N HIS A 41 2.19 -8.87 -12.24
CA HIS A 41 0.97 -8.20 -12.71
C HIS A 41 0.18 -7.39 -11.65
N GLN A 42 0.49 -7.54 -10.35
CA GLN A 42 -0.17 -6.85 -9.25
C GLN A 42 0.77 -6.42 -8.11
N SER A 43 2.03 -6.85 -8.11
CA SER A 43 2.99 -6.56 -7.03
C SER A 43 4.11 -5.61 -7.45
N PHE A 44 4.55 -4.80 -6.49
CA PHE A 44 5.68 -3.87 -6.61
C PHE A 44 6.59 -4.02 -5.41
N THR A 45 7.87 -3.70 -5.60
CA THR A 45 8.85 -3.61 -4.51
C THR A 45 9.72 -2.37 -4.71
N ASN A 46 10.55 -2.03 -3.73
CA ASN A 46 11.43 -0.88 -3.81
C ASN A 46 12.50 -1.01 -4.92
N THR A 47 12.96 0.14 -5.41
CA THR A 47 14.25 0.30 -6.08
C THR A 47 15.35 0.53 -5.03
N ASP A 48 16.61 0.60 -5.45
CA ASP A 48 17.74 0.85 -4.54
C ASP A 48 17.73 2.27 -3.93
N LYS A 49 16.83 3.15 -4.41
CA LYS A 49 16.63 4.51 -3.91
C LYS A 49 15.69 4.59 -2.70
N PHE A 50 15.03 3.48 -2.36
CA PHE A 50 13.98 3.47 -1.32
C PHE A 50 14.16 2.26 -0.38
N PRO A 51 13.81 2.39 0.91
CA PRO A 51 13.89 1.27 1.85
C PRO A 51 12.95 0.12 1.46
N TRP A 52 13.20 -1.07 2.03
CA TRP A 52 12.46 -2.27 1.65
C TRP A 52 10.94 -2.13 1.85
N VAL A 53 10.20 -2.47 0.79
CA VAL A 53 8.74 -2.51 0.79
C VAL A 53 8.25 -3.61 -0.16
N ASP A 54 7.13 -4.21 0.21
CA ASP A 54 6.30 -5.02 -0.69
C ASP A 54 4.91 -4.39 -0.80
N ILE A 55 4.43 -4.23 -2.03
CA ILE A 55 3.16 -3.55 -2.33
C ILE A 55 2.34 -4.47 -3.23
N VAL A 56 1.06 -4.65 -2.92
CA VAL A 56 0.12 -5.47 -3.71
C VAL A 56 -1.12 -4.65 -4.05
N LEU A 57 -1.46 -4.65 -5.34
CA LEU A 57 -2.69 -4.06 -5.87
C LEU A 57 -3.83 -5.07 -5.81
N VAL A 58 -4.87 -4.74 -5.07
CA VAL A 58 -5.94 -5.67 -4.71
C VAL A 58 -7.30 -5.14 -5.15
N GLU A 59 -8.11 -6.03 -5.72
CA GLU A 59 -9.55 -5.83 -5.84
C GLU A 59 -10.24 -6.62 -4.72
N THR A 60 -10.71 -5.93 -3.69
CA THR A 60 -11.44 -6.49 -2.56
C THR A 60 -12.69 -5.68 -2.25
N TYR A 61 -13.69 -6.34 -1.66
CA TYR A 61 -14.97 -5.75 -1.25
C TYR A 61 -15.21 -5.86 0.26
N ASN A 62 -14.27 -6.45 1.00
CA ASN A 62 -14.36 -6.69 2.43
C ASN A 62 -12.98 -6.75 3.12
N GLY A 63 -11.94 -6.22 2.47
CA GLY A 63 -10.55 -6.26 2.95
C GLY A 63 -9.85 -7.59 2.78
N ASN A 64 -10.59 -8.70 2.60
CA ASN A 64 -9.97 -10.01 2.39
C ASN A 64 -9.53 -10.15 0.93
N TYR A 65 -8.32 -10.66 0.74
CA TYR A 65 -7.83 -11.03 -0.58
C TYR A 65 -6.88 -12.22 -0.51
N SER A 66 -6.79 -12.92 -1.65
CA SER A 66 -5.74 -13.90 -1.90
C SER A 66 -5.05 -13.53 -3.20
N SER A 67 -3.77 -13.84 -3.31
CA SER A 67 -3.02 -13.65 -4.56
C SER A 67 -3.56 -14.61 -5.63
N SER A 68 -4.56 -14.14 -6.38
CA SER A 68 -5.10 -14.92 -7.48
C SER A 68 -4.15 -14.86 -8.68
N ALA A 69 -4.12 -15.92 -9.49
CA ALA A 69 -3.40 -15.92 -10.77
C ALA A 69 -4.06 -15.01 -11.82
N ASN A 70 -5.30 -14.55 -11.56
CA ASN A 70 -6.05 -13.71 -12.48
C ASN A 70 -5.62 -12.24 -12.33
N VAL A 71 -5.45 -11.60 -13.47
CA VAL A 71 -5.06 -10.19 -13.55
C VAL A 71 -6.27 -9.33 -13.20
N ASN A 72 -6.27 -8.73 -12.00
CA ASN A 72 -7.30 -7.75 -11.63
C ASN A 72 -7.26 -6.56 -12.59
N GLN A 73 -8.43 -6.14 -13.09
CA GLN A 73 -8.56 -4.94 -13.92
C GLN A 73 -8.65 -3.68 -13.05
N PHE A 74 -9.30 -3.81 -11.89
CA PHE A 74 -9.50 -2.72 -10.95
C PHE A 74 -8.71 -2.94 -9.67
N VAL A 75 -8.60 -1.86 -8.89
CA VAL A 75 -7.99 -1.82 -7.57
C VAL A 75 -8.95 -1.08 -6.66
N THR A 76 -9.20 -1.63 -5.49
CA THR A 76 -9.94 -0.97 -4.40
C THR A 76 -9.06 -0.79 -3.16
N LEU A 77 -7.93 -1.50 -3.10
CA LEU A 77 -6.96 -1.47 -2.01
C LEU A 77 -5.54 -1.60 -2.55
N VAL A 78 -4.63 -0.75 -2.06
CA VAL A 78 -3.19 -0.96 -2.16
C VAL A 78 -2.68 -1.39 -0.80
N ALA A 79 -2.35 -2.68 -0.65
CA ALA A 79 -1.80 -3.23 0.57
C ALA A 79 -0.27 -3.10 0.56
N ILE A 80 0.30 -2.62 1.66
CA ILE A 80 1.72 -2.24 1.75
C ILE A 80 2.31 -2.85 3.01
N VAL A 81 3.45 -3.52 2.86
CA VAL A 81 4.28 -4.00 3.96
C VAL A 81 5.63 -3.31 3.89
N CYS A 82 6.03 -2.59 4.93
CA CYS A 82 7.30 -1.89 4.98
C CYS A 82 8.08 -2.17 6.27
N SER A 83 9.40 -1.98 6.24
CA SER A 83 10.27 -2.33 7.39
C SER A 83 10.17 -1.31 8.54
N LYS A 84 9.95 -1.80 9.77
CA LYS A 84 9.97 -1.04 11.05
C LYS A 84 11.36 -0.96 11.70
N GLY A 85 12.43 -1.27 10.95
CA GLY A 85 13.79 -1.38 11.50
C GLY A 85 14.31 -0.08 12.13
N GLN A 86 15.08 -0.19 13.21
CA GLN A 86 15.57 0.95 14.01
C GLN A 86 16.40 2.00 13.25
N ASN A 87 16.92 1.66 12.06
CA ASN A 87 17.73 2.54 11.24
C ASN A 87 16.98 3.13 10.04
N ILE A 88 15.66 2.95 9.95
CA ILE A 88 14.83 3.49 8.87
C ILE A 88 13.94 4.58 9.46
N ASP A 89 14.10 5.80 8.95
CA ASP A 89 13.16 6.88 9.21
C ASP A 89 11.79 6.51 8.64
N GLN A 90 10.83 6.21 9.51
CA GLN A 90 9.50 5.78 9.11
C GLN A 90 8.72 6.86 8.35
N GLN A 91 9.11 8.13 8.53
CA GLN A 91 8.46 9.25 7.86
C GLN A 91 8.60 9.17 6.34
N ILE A 92 9.68 8.54 5.83
CA ILE A 92 9.88 8.37 4.39
C ILE A 92 8.76 7.52 3.75
N TYR A 93 8.27 6.49 4.45
CA TYR A 93 7.15 5.68 3.98
C TYR A 93 5.86 6.49 4.04
N ILE A 94 5.59 7.12 5.17
CA ILE A 94 4.35 7.88 5.39
C ILE A 94 4.23 8.99 4.35
N ASP A 95 5.26 9.81 4.16
CA ASP A 95 5.24 10.92 3.21
C ASP A 95 5.06 10.44 1.76
N THR A 96 5.75 9.36 1.39
CA THR A 96 5.66 8.78 0.04
C THR A 96 4.26 8.23 -0.22
N PHE A 97 3.70 7.44 0.71
CA PHE A 97 2.39 6.85 0.54
C PHE A 97 1.25 7.85 0.68
N LYS A 98 1.40 8.90 1.50
CA LYS A 98 0.48 10.05 1.51
C LYS A 98 0.46 10.78 0.18
N GLN A 99 1.61 11.00 -0.45
CA GLN A 99 1.66 11.63 -1.77
C GLN A 99 0.93 10.78 -2.82
N ILE A 100 1.10 9.45 -2.79
CA ILE A 100 0.37 8.54 -3.68
C ILE A 100 -1.13 8.55 -3.38
N ALA A 101 -1.52 8.43 -2.11
CA ALA A 101 -2.93 8.47 -1.69
C ALA A 101 -3.61 9.76 -2.16
N ASN A 102 -2.97 10.91 -1.95
CA ASN A 102 -3.47 12.20 -2.42
C ASN A 102 -3.63 12.27 -3.94
N LYS A 103 -2.66 11.73 -4.72
CA LYS A 103 -2.79 11.66 -6.19
C LYS A 103 -3.99 10.82 -6.64
N LEU A 104 -4.31 9.76 -5.89
CA LEU A 104 -5.46 8.87 -6.15
C LEU A 104 -6.77 9.39 -5.55
N ASN A 105 -6.72 10.49 -4.80
CA ASN A 105 -7.82 11.01 -3.98
C ASN A 105 -8.35 9.97 -2.98
N TRP A 106 -7.44 9.14 -2.46
CA TRP A 106 -7.65 8.11 -1.44
C TRP A 106 -6.94 8.50 -0.15
N LYS A 107 -7.11 7.69 0.89
CA LYS A 107 -6.54 7.89 2.21
C LYS A 107 -5.51 6.81 2.53
N LEU A 108 -4.57 7.14 3.41
CA LEU A 108 -3.59 6.22 3.96
C LEU A 108 -4.04 5.78 5.35
N TYR A 109 -4.01 4.48 5.60
CA TYR A 109 -4.35 3.87 6.87
C TYR A 109 -3.20 3.02 7.38
N LEU A 110 -2.98 3.04 8.70
CA LEU A 110 -2.22 2.03 9.42
C LEU A 110 -3.18 0.92 9.84
N GLU A 111 -2.88 -0.33 9.47
CA GLU A 111 -3.78 -1.46 9.80
C GLU A 111 -3.97 -1.63 11.29
N GLU A 112 -2.89 -1.54 12.07
CA GLU A 112 -2.89 -1.69 13.53
C GLU A 112 -1.68 -0.93 14.12
N ASP A 113 -1.88 -0.14 15.17
CA ASP A 113 -0.78 0.47 15.94
C ASP A 113 -0.27 -0.42 17.08
N ASP A 114 0.77 0.04 17.77
CA ASP A 114 1.37 -0.67 18.91
C ASP A 114 0.44 -0.79 20.14
N TYR A 115 -0.74 -0.15 20.11
CA TYR A 115 -1.76 -0.23 21.15
C TYR A 115 -2.95 -1.11 20.75
N GLY A 116 -2.93 -1.70 19.55
CA GLY A 116 -4.00 -2.53 19.03
C GLY A 116 -5.19 -1.73 18.47
N ASN A 117 -5.02 -0.43 18.18
CA ASN A 117 -6.02 0.34 17.46
C ASN A 117 -5.90 0.01 15.96
N GLU A 118 -7.01 -0.37 15.34
CA GLU A 118 -7.04 -0.77 13.93
C GLU A 118 -7.51 0.36 13.01
N ASN A 119 -7.11 0.32 11.74
CA ASN A 119 -7.54 1.22 10.66
C ASN A 119 -7.35 2.72 10.96
N ILE A 120 -6.18 3.10 11.45
CA ILE A 120 -5.88 4.49 11.82
C ILE A 120 -5.55 5.29 10.57
N GLU A 121 -6.37 6.29 10.24
CA GLU A 121 -6.08 7.24 9.16
C GLU A 121 -4.85 8.09 9.52
N LEU A 122 -3.86 8.13 8.62
CA LEU A 122 -2.58 8.83 8.81
C LEU A 122 -2.54 10.19 8.13
#